data_AF-F6ZXT3-F1
#
_entry.id   AF-F6ZXT3-F1
#
_cell.length_a   1.000
_cell.length_b   1.000
_cell.length_c   1.000
_cell.angle_alpha   90.00
_cell.angle_beta   90.00
_cell.angle_gamma   90.00
#
_symmetry.space_group_name_H-M   'P 1'
#
loop_
_entity.id
_entity.type
_entity.pdbx_description
1 polymer ?
#
loop_
_entity_poly.entity_id
_entity_poly.type
_entity_poly.pdbx_seq_one_letter_code
_entity_poly.pdbx_strand_id
1 'polypeptide(L)'
;MNFIEKFIESHKVMLFMNNKIKPVRGERTSKAWYWPISYEGQMFSKNEDKIMLIGTPLVWHLNCIMFVVFGCLYFITYVLKTRGYVIQGVNNGKVDSYNLKQTMYVTYQACTWCLLGWFIHYAPFFLIKRVLYLHHYFPAHIFACLLSGILLDFLFHTFSQLLSQHYTVSRGLLHTSLSMLIGALVVQNFYLHQENCYGRYT
;
A
#
# COMPACT_ATOMS: atom_id res chain seq x y z
N MET A 1 -38.34 -15.64 20.75
CA MET A 1 -36.91 -15.67 20.39
C MET A 1 -36.09 -14.81 21.34
N ASN A 2 -35.01 -15.37 21.88
CA ASN A 2 -34.04 -14.65 22.70
C ASN A 2 -33.01 -13.88 21.84
N PHE A 3 -32.11 -13.13 22.48
CA PHE A 3 -31.10 -12.31 21.79
C PHE A 3 -30.15 -13.15 20.93
N ILE A 4 -29.64 -14.26 21.46
CA ILE A 4 -28.68 -15.13 20.76
C ILE A 4 -29.31 -15.74 19.51
N GLU A 5 -30.57 -16.17 19.59
CA GLU A 5 -31.32 -16.65 18.43
C GLU A 5 -31.45 -15.58 17.34
N LYS A 6 -31.81 -14.35 17.71
CA LYS A 6 -31.89 -13.22 16.77
C LYS A 6 -30.52 -12.89 16.16
N PHE A 7 -29.46 -12.93 16.96
CA PHE A 7 -28.10 -12.68 16.50
C PHE A 7 -27.64 -13.72 15.46
N ILE A 8 -27.87 -15.00 15.75
CA ILE A 8 -27.52 -16.10 14.84
C ILE A 8 -28.37 -16.05 13.57
N GLU A 9 -29.68 -15.84 13.69
CA GLU A 9 -30.57 -15.71 12.54
C GLU A 9 -30.13 -14.54 11.64
N SER A 10 -29.84 -13.38 12.22
CA SER A 10 -29.35 -12.22 11.49
C SER A 10 -28.07 -12.53 10.70
N HIS A 11 -27.07 -13.19 11.30
CA HIS A 11 -25.83 -13.57 10.60
C HIS A 11 -26.07 -14.59 9.49
N LYS A 12 -26.97 -15.57 9.69
CA LYS A 12 -27.37 -16.51 8.63
C LYS A 12 -27.97 -15.77 7.43
N VAL A 13 -28.87 -14.82 7.69
CA VAL A 13 -29.50 -14.00 6.64
C VAL A 13 -28.46 -13.10 5.95
N MET A 14 -27.56 -12.46 6.70
CA MET A 14 -26.48 -11.64 6.13
C MET A 14 -25.59 -12.47 5.18
N LEU A 15 -25.16 -13.67 5.58
CA LEU A 15 -24.36 -14.56 4.73
C LEU A 15 -25.12 -15.03 3.49
N PHE A 16 -26.39 -15.41 3.67
CA PHE A 16 -27.25 -15.83 2.56
C PHE A 16 -27.47 -14.72 1.54
N MET A 17 -27.78 -13.51 2.00
CA MET A 17 -27.99 -12.35 1.14
C MET A 17 -26.69 -11.93 0.44
N ASN A 18 -25.55 -11.96 1.15
CA ASN A 18 -24.25 -11.64 0.56
C ASN A 18 -23.89 -12.58 -0.61
N ASN A 19 -24.18 -13.88 -0.48
CA ASN A 19 -23.97 -14.87 -1.56
C ASN A 19 -24.88 -14.65 -2.78
N LYS A 20 -25.97 -13.91 -2.63
CA LYS A 20 -26.91 -13.60 -3.72
C LYS A 20 -26.55 -12.34 -4.50
N ILE A 21 -25.64 -11.49 -4.01
CA ILE A 21 -25.20 -10.27 -4.71
C ILE A 21 -24.25 -10.65 -5.84
N LYS A 22 -24.82 -11.10 -6.95
CA LYS A 22 -24.10 -11.45 -8.18
C LYS A 22 -24.14 -10.28 -9.17
N PRO A 23 -23.10 -10.12 -10.00
CA PRO A 23 -23.08 -9.08 -11.01
C PRO A 23 -24.24 -9.23 -11.98
N VAL A 24 -24.93 -8.13 -12.26
CA VAL A 24 -25.97 -8.10 -13.30
C VAL A 24 -25.28 -8.08 -14.66
N ARG A 25 -25.89 -8.74 -15.67
CA ARG A 25 -25.33 -8.77 -17.02
C ARG A 25 -25.20 -7.35 -17.57
N GLY A 26 -23.97 -6.96 -17.94
CA GLY A 26 -23.66 -5.63 -18.47
C GLY A 26 -23.22 -4.60 -17.42
N GLU A 27 -23.24 -4.94 -16.13
CA GLU A 27 -22.69 -4.09 -15.07
C GLU A 27 -21.15 -4.13 -15.10
N ARG A 28 -20.52 -2.95 -15.12
CA ARG A 28 -19.05 -2.86 -15.02
C ARG A 28 -18.62 -3.19 -13.61
N THR A 29 -17.93 -4.31 -13.45
CA THR A 29 -17.36 -4.76 -12.18
C THR A 29 -15.85 -4.94 -12.34
N SER A 30 -15.11 -4.66 -11.28
CA SER A 30 -13.66 -4.79 -11.26
C SER A 30 -13.23 -6.17 -10.79
N LYS A 31 -12.02 -6.60 -11.18
CA LYS A 31 -11.42 -7.85 -10.68
C LYS A 31 -10.31 -7.52 -9.68
N ALA A 32 -10.07 -8.42 -8.73
CA ALA A 32 -9.04 -8.21 -7.70
C ALA A 32 -7.67 -7.82 -8.28
N TRP A 33 -7.25 -8.45 -9.39
CA TRP A 33 -5.96 -8.15 -10.03
C TRP A 33 -5.89 -6.77 -10.73
N TYR A 34 -7.02 -6.13 -11.03
CA TYR A 34 -7.03 -4.76 -11.61
C TYR A 34 -6.50 -3.73 -10.61
N TRP A 35 -6.72 -3.95 -9.32
CA TRP A 35 -6.61 -2.90 -8.31
C TRP A 35 -5.18 -2.43 -8.02
N PRO A 36 -4.16 -3.32 -7.88
CA PRO A 36 -2.80 -2.88 -7.57
C PRO A 36 -2.20 -1.98 -8.66
N ILE A 37 -2.57 -2.20 -9.92
CA ILE A 37 -2.08 -1.44 -11.08
C ILE A 37 -3.05 -0.34 -11.54
N SER A 38 -4.17 -0.12 -10.82
CA SER A 38 -5.21 0.83 -11.20
C SER A 38 -5.72 0.63 -12.65
N TYR A 39 -5.90 -0.63 -13.08
CA TYR A 39 -6.15 -0.96 -14.49
C TYR A 39 -7.44 -0.33 -15.03
N GLU A 40 -8.49 -0.29 -14.22
CA GLU A 40 -9.79 0.26 -14.60
C GLU A 40 -10.38 1.08 -13.45
N GLY A 41 -10.83 2.30 -13.77
CA GLY A 41 -11.55 3.17 -12.85
C GLY A 41 -13.05 2.85 -12.81
N GLN A 42 -13.70 3.18 -11.70
CA GLN A 42 -15.14 3.02 -11.53
C GLN A 42 -15.85 4.38 -11.69
N MET A 43 -16.80 4.48 -12.63
CA MET A 43 -17.62 5.69 -12.76
C MET A 43 -18.60 5.80 -11.59
N PHE A 44 -18.64 6.99 -10.95
CA PHE A 44 -19.58 7.33 -9.87
C PHE A 44 -20.70 8.25 -10.34
N SER A 45 -20.51 8.95 -11.45
CA SER A 45 -21.53 9.79 -12.06
C SER A 45 -22.20 9.09 -13.26
N LYS A 46 -23.48 9.40 -13.45
CA LYS A 46 -24.25 9.04 -14.66
C LYS A 46 -24.38 10.20 -15.66
N ASN A 47 -24.05 11.43 -15.24
CA ASN A 47 -24.25 12.66 -16.00
C ASN A 47 -22.93 13.13 -16.65
N GLU A 48 -22.95 14.31 -17.29
CA GLU A 48 -21.80 14.89 -18.01
C GLU A 48 -20.55 15.10 -17.14
N ASP A 49 -20.75 15.35 -15.84
CA ASP A 49 -19.68 15.39 -14.84
C ASP A 49 -19.13 13.97 -14.61
N LYS A 50 -18.12 13.56 -15.37
CA LYS A 50 -17.54 12.20 -15.30
C LYS A 50 -16.68 12.01 -14.04
N ILE A 51 -17.30 11.98 -12.87
CA ILE A 51 -16.64 11.61 -11.60
C ILE A 51 -16.31 10.12 -11.64
N MET A 52 -15.03 9.81 -11.44
CA MET A 52 -14.46 8.47 -11.54
C MET A 52 -13.56 8.18 -10.34
N LEU A 53 -13.83 7.06 -9.68
CA LEU A 53 -12.95 6.49 -8.68
C LEU A 53 -11.82 5.75 -9.39
N ILE A 54 -10.66 6.39 -9.45
CA ILE A 54 -9.42 5.81 -9.94
C ILE A 54 -8.28 6.22 -9.01
N GLY A 55 -7.31 5.33 -8.82
CA GLY A 55 -6.14 5.64 -8.00
C GLY A 55 -5.24 6.67 -8.66
N THR A 56 -4.63 7.56 -7.86
CA THR A 56 -3.60 8.50 -8.30
C THR A 56 -2.44 7.72 -8.94
N PRO A 57 -2.14 7.90 -10.24
CA PRO A 57 -1.20 7.04 -10.95
C PRO A 57 0.16 6.96 -10.25
N LEU A 58 0.74 8.08 -9.82
CA LEU A 58 2.07 8.07 -9.20
C LEU A 58 2.10 7.18 -7.95
N VAL A 59 1.11 7.29 -7.05
CA VAL A 59 1.06 6.52 -5.80
C VAL A 59 0.87 5.03 -6.08
N TRP A 60 -0.03 4.66 -7.01
CA TRP A 60 -0.28 3.27 -7.35
C TRP A 60 0.95 2.58 -7.97
N HIS A 61 1.62 3.25 -8.91
CA HIS A 61 2.82 2.71 -9.54
C HIS A 61 4.00 2.66 -8.56
N LEU A 62 4.16 3.69 -7.72
CA LEU A 62 5.17 3.72 -6.67
C LEU A 62 5.00 2.53 -5.72
N ASN A 63 3.76 2.21 -5.31
CA ASN A 63 3.49 1.04 -4.50
C ASN A 63 3.91 -0.27 -5.19
N CYS A 64 3.60 -0.43 -6.48
CA CYS A 64 4.05 -1.61 -7.25
C CYS A 64 5.58 -1.74 -7.27
N ILE A 65 6.29 -0.63 -7.52
CA ILE A 65 7.75 -0.59 -7.51
C ILE A 65 8.29 -0.98 -6.12
N MET A 66 7.70 -0.44 -5.06
CA MET A 66 8.13 -0.71 -3.69
C MET A 66 7.91 -2.16 -3.25
N PHE A 67 6.86 -2.84 -3.73
CA PHE A 67 6.73 -4.29 -3.55
C PHE A 67 7.87 -5.07 -4.20
N VAL A 68 8.28 -4.69 -5.41
CA VAL A 68 9.42 -5.33 -6.10
C VAL A 68 10.72 -5.09 -5.33
N VAL A 69 10.98 -3.84 -4.93
CA VAL A 69 12.15 -3.48 -4.11
C VAL A 69 12.18 -4.28 -2.80
N PHE A 70 11.04 -4.40 -2.11
CA PHE A 70 10.94 -5.20 -0.91
C PHE A 70 11.21 -6.68 -1.17
N GLY A 71 10.66 -7.25 -2.25
CA GLY A 71 10.93 -8.63 -2.65
C GLY A 71 12.41 -8.90 -2.87
N CYS A 72 13.11 -7.98 -3.54
CA CYS A 72 14.57 -8.05 -3.71
C CYS A 72 15.31 -7.96 -2.37
N LEU A 73 14.95 -7.01 -1.50
CA LEU A 73 15.55 -6.87 -0.17
C LEU A 73 15.33 -8.12 0.69
N TYR A 74 14.13 -8.68 0.65
CA TYR A 74 13.77 -9.91 1.35
C TYR A 74 14.64 -11.08 0.86
N PHE A 75 14.75 -11.24 -0.46
CA PHE A 75 15.56 -12.29 -1.07
C PHE A 75 17.04 -12.16 -0.68
N ILE A 76 17.62 -10.97 -0.77
CA ILE A 76 19.01 -10.70 -0.37
C ILE A 76 19.21 -11.05 1.11
N THR A 77 18.31 -10.58 1.97
CA THR A 77 18.33 -10.84 3.42
C THR A 77 18.29 -12.33 3.72
N TYR A 78 17.44 -13.07 3.03
CA TYR A 78 17.31 -14.53 3.15
C TYR A 78 18.61 -15.25 2.74
N VAL A 79 19.21 -14.87 1.61
CA VAL A 79 20.50 -15.43 1.14
C VAL A 79 21.64 -15.10 2.11
N LEU A 80 21.70 -13.89 2.66
CA LEU A 80 22.72 -13.53 3.64
C LEU A 80 22.57 -14.33 4.93
N LYS A 81 21.33 -14.50 5.42
CA LYS A 81 21.05 -15.29 6.62
C LYS A 81 21.44 -16.76 6.44
N THR A 82 21.12 -17.37 5.29
CA THR A 82 21.48 -18.76 4.99
C THR A 82 23.00 -18.97 4.87
N ARG A 83 23.75 -17.92 4.51
CA ARG A 83 25.22 -17.90 4.49
C ARG A 83 25.86 -17.61 5.86
N GLY A 84 25.07 -17.55 6.93
CA GLY A 84 25.57 -17.33 8.30
C GLY A 84 25.85 -15.88 8.66
N TYR A 85 25.46 -14.91 7.82
CA TYR A 85 25.55 -13.50 8.20
C TYR A 85 24.50 -13.18 9.28
N VAL A 86 24.97 -12.78 10.46
CA VAL A 86 24.09 -12.33 11.54
C VAL A 86 23.68 -10.88 11.29
N ILE A 87 22.41 -10.69 10.92
CA ILE A 87 21.76 -9.38 10.96
C ILE A 87 21.33 -9.17 12.41
N GLN A 88 22.22 -8.61 13.22
CA GLN A 88 21.94 -8.34 14.62
C GLN A 88 20.88 -7.24 14.73
N GLY A 89 19.86 -7.52 15.54
CA GLY A 89 18.82 -6.55 15.90
C GLY A 89 19.31 -5.54 16.93
N VAL A 90 18.36 -4.75 17.43
CA VAL A 90 18.54 -3.65 18.38
C VAL A 90 19.36 -4.09 19.61
N ASN A 91 20.56 -3.53 19.80
CA ASN A 91 21.27 -3.62 21.08
C ASN A 91 20.69 -2.58 22.05
N ASN A 92 20.36 -2.98 23.28
CA ASN A 92 19.95 -2.12 24.39
C ASN A 92 18.68 -1.25 24.19
N GLY A 93 17.75 -1.66 23.31
CA GLY A 93 16.46 -0.97 23.14
C GLY A 93 16.51 0.42 22.49
N LYS A 94 17.71 0.89 22.08
CA LYS A 94 17.88 2.15 21.35
C LYS A 94 18.10 1.89 19.88
N VAL A 95 17.33 2.56 19.02
CA VAL A 95 17.53 2.53 17.57
C VAL A 95 18.64 3.51 17.23
N ASP A 96 19.85 2.99 17.02
CA ASP A 96 20.93 3.78 16.43
C ASP A 96 20.66 3.86 14.92
N SER A 97 19.95 4.90 14.48
CA SER A 97 19.57 5.09 13.07
C SER A 97 20.76 5.04 12.11
N TYR A 98 21.99 5.27 12.60
CA TYR A 98 23.23 5.24 11.84
C TYR A 98 23.81 3.84 11.62
N ASN A 99 23.30 2.82 12.32
CA ASN A 99 23.70 1.42 12.11
C ASN A 99 22.82 0.78 11.04
N LEU A 100 23.36 0.70 9.82
CA LEU A 100 22.65 0.17 8.64
C LEU A 100 22.02 -1.22 8.89
N LYS A 101 22.70 -2.11 9.63
CA LYS A 101 22.18 -3.46 9.92
C LYS A 101 20.92 -3.41 10.79
N GLN A 102 20.92 -2.52 11.78
CA GLN A 102 19.81 -2.35 12.70
C GLN A 102 18.62 -1.67 12.02
N THR A 103 18.86 -0.60 11.25
CA THR A 103 17.83 0.08 10.45
C THR A 103 17.22 -0.91 9.45
N MET A 104 18.04 -1.67 8.74
CA MET A 104 17.58 -2.71 7.81
C MET A 104 16.71 -3.78 8.51
N TYR A 105 17.08 -4.21 9.72
CA TYR A 105 16.29 -5.17 10.50
C TYR A 105 14.90 -4.62 10.86
N VAL A 106 14.83 -3.40 11.39
CA VAL A 106 13.57 -2.76 11.79
C VAL A 106 12.68 -2.50 10.56
N THR A 107 13.25 -1.96 9.47
CA THR A 107 12.57 -1.77 8.19
C THR A 107 12.01 -3.07 7.64
N TYR A 108 12.82 -4.15 7.65
CA TYR A 108 12.41 -5.47 7.19
C TYR A 108 11.22 -6.01 8.00
N GLN A 109 11.26 -5.90 9.33
CA GLN A 109 10.15 -6.33 10.19
C GLN A 109 8.88 -5.52 9.93
N ALA A 110 8.98 -4.20 9.89
CA ALA A 110 7.84 -3.33 9.66
C ALA A 110 7.20 -3.58 8.29
N CYS A 111 8.01 -3.69 7.23
CA CYS A 111 7.51 -4.02 5.88
C CYS A 111 6.88 -5.41 5.82
N THR A 112 7.41 -6.39 6.56
CA THR A 112 6.81 -7.74 6.63
C THR A 112 5.40 -7.69 7.25
N TRP A 113 5.21 -6.90 8.32
CA TRP A 113 3.88 -6.70 8.91
C TRP A 113 2.93 -5.96 7.96
N CYS A 114 3.42 -4.95 7.24
CA CYS A 114 2.61 -4.28 6.22
C CYS A 114 2.24 -5.22 5.07
N LEU A 115 3.17 -6.06 4.59
CA LEU A 115 2.89 -7.06 3.57
C LEU A 115 1.83 -8.07 4.05
N LEU A 116 1.90 -8.52 5.30
CA LEU A 116 0.89 -9.40 5.89
C LEU A 116 -0.48 -8.71 5.96
N GLY A 117 -0.51 -7.46 6.42
CA GLY A 117 -1.73 -6.64 6.44
C GLY A 117 -2.34 -6.47 5.05
N TRP A 118 -1.52 -6.15 4.05
CA TRP A 118 -1.93 -6.09 2.64
C TRP A 118 -2.50 -7.43 2.18
N PHE A 119 -1.81 -8.54 2.46
CA PHE A 119 -2.23 -9.88 2.04
C PHE A 119 -3.56 -10.29 2.66
N ILE A 120 -3.75 -10.11 3.97
CA ILE A 120 -4.99 -10.46 4.67
C ILE A 120 -6.18 -9.67 4.10
N HIS A 121 -5.97 -8.39 3.76
CA HIS A 121 -7.03 -7.55 3.21
C HIS A 121 -7.23 -7.75 1.70
N TYR A 122 -6.31 -8.37 0.98
CA TYR A 122 -6.38 -8.53 -0.46
C TYR A 122 -6.72 -9.95 -0.92
N ALA A 123 -6.08 -10.96 -0.33
CA ALA A 123 -6.21 -12.36 -0.70
C ALA A 123 -7.67 -12.89 -0.71
N PRO A 124 -8.55 -12.53 0.24
CA PRO A 124 -9.93 -13.01 0.24
C PRO A 124 -10.70 -12.66 -1.04
N PHE A 125 -10.39 -11.53 -1.68
CA PHE A 125 -11.10 -11.07 -2.88
C PHE A 125 -10.85 -11.92 -4.12
N PHE A 126 -9.82 -12.78 -4.13
CA PHE A 126 -9.63 -13.77 -5.18
C PHE A 126 -10.58 -14.96 -5.06
N LEU A 127 -11.12 -15.21 -3.85
CA LEU A 127 -12.01 -16.32 -3.55
C LEU A 127 -13.50 -15.90 -3.59
N ILE A 128 -13.78 -14.61 -3.40
CA ILE A 128 -15.13 -14.05 -3.38
C ILE A 128 -15.67 -13.93 -4.81
N LYS A 129 -16.79 -14.61 -5.09
CA LYS A 129 -17.47 -14.62 -6.41
C LYS A 129 -18.62 -13.62 -6.54
N ARG A 130 -18.67 -12.61 -5.68
CA ARG A 130 -19.71 -11.56 -5.65
C ARG A 130 -19.26 -10.35 -6.48
N VAL A 131 -20.11 -9.34 -6.60
CA VAL A 131 -19.74 -8.04 -7.19
C VAL A 131 -18.53 -7.43 -6.48
N LEU A 132 -17.55 -6.97 -7.27
CA LEU A 132 -16.28 -6.43 -6.80
C LEU A 132 -15.99 -5.06 -7.43
N TYR A 133 -15.46 -4.16 -6.60
CA TYR A 133 -15.22 -2.75 -6.94
C TYR A 133 -13.89 -2.28 -6.37
N LEU A 134 -13.28 -1.25 -6.98
CA LEU A 134 -11.96 -0.74 -6.60
C LEU A 134 -11.88 -0.36 -5.12
N HIS A 135 -12.95 0.19 -4.52
CA HIS A 135 -12.96 0.58 -3.11
C HIS A 135 -12.73 -0.60 -2.15
N HIS A 136 -13.00 -1.85 -2.57
CA HIS A 136 -12.69 -3.03 -1.76
C HIS A 136 -11.18 -3.19 -1.54
N TYR A 137 -10.35 -2.63 -2.42
CA TYR A 137 -8.89 -2.66 -2.30
C TYR A 137 -8.35 -1.64 -1.29
N PHE A 138 -9.10 -0.61 -0.91
CA PHE A 138 -8.59 0.50 -0.10
C PHE A 138 -7.96 0.08 1.24
N PRO A 139 -8.54 -0.88 2.00
CA PRO A 139 -7.88 -1.39 3.20
C PRO A 139 -6.51 -1.98 2.91
N ALA A 140 -6.38 -2.80 1.86
CA ALA A 140 -5.09 -3.33 1.45
C ALA A 140 -4.15 -2.22 0.93
N HIS A 141 -4.68 -1.27 0.17
CA HIS A 141 -3.92 -0.15 -0.38
C HIS A 141 -3.26 0.72 0.71
N ILE A 142 -3.90 0.92 1.86
CA ILE A 142 -3.29 1.61 3.01
C ILE A 142 -2.01 0.89 3.45
N PHE A 143 -2.04 -0.45 3.57
CA PHE A 143 -0.84 -1.23 3.90
C PHE A 143 0.23 -1.16 2.80
N ALA A 144 -0.16 -1.08 1.52
CA ALA A 144 0.79 -0.85 0.43
C ALA A 144 1.47 0.52 0.55
N CYS A 145 0.72 1.58 0.86
CA CYS A 145 1.28 2.92 1.08
C CYS A 145 2.19 2.97 2.31
N LEU A 146 1.83 2.30 3.40
CA LEU A 146 2.68 2.20 4.60
C LEU A 146 4.01 1.49 4.29
N LEU A 147 3.95 0.35 3.58
CA LEU A 147 5.14 -0.37 3.13
C LEU A 147 6.04 0.53 2.26
N SER A 148 5.45 1.24 1.29
CA SER A 148 6.19 2.18 0.44
C SER A 148 6.82 3.31 1.22
N GLY A 149 6.10 3.89 2.20
CA GLY A 149 6.62 4.96 3.05
C GLY A 149 7.82 4.51 3.88
N ILE A 150 7.74 3.32 4.50
CA ILE A 150 8.82 2.74 5.29
C ILE A 150 10.06 2.46 4.42
N LEU A 151 9.87 1.93 3.20
CA LEU A 151 10.98 1.67 2.29
C LEU A 151 11.60 2.94 1.73
N LEU A 152 10.79 3.94 1.36
CA LEU A 152 11.29 5.23 0.89
C LEU A 152 12.14 5.91 1.97
N ASP A 153 11.68 5.91 3.21
CA ASP A 153 12.46 6.44 4.33
C ASP A 153 13.81 5.72 4.47
N PHE A 154 13.80 4.37 4.44
CA PHE A 154 15.02 3.57 4.47
C PHE A 154 15.97 3.88 3.30
N LEU A 155 15.45 4.00 2.08
CA LEU A 155 16.22 4.32 0.88
C LEU A 155 16.82 5.72 0.96
N PHE A 156 16.06 6.72 1.40
CA PHE A 156 16.54 8.09 1.56
C PHE A 156 17.57 8.20 2.66
N HIS A 157 17.39 7.48 3.76
CA HIS A 157 18.37 7.44 4.83
C HIS A 157 19.68 6.83 4.32
N THR A 158 19.60 5.68 3.64
CA THR A 158 20.76 4.98 3.07
C THR A 158 21.48 5.83 2.01
N PHE A 159 20.73 6.46 1.11
CA PHE A 159 21.28 7.34 0.07
C PHE A 159 21.95 8.58 0.65
N SER A 160 21.32 9.23 1.64
CA SER A 160 21.89 10.42 2.30
C SER A 160 23.17 10.07 3.05
N GLN A 161 23.21 8.90 3.71
CA GLN A 161 24.43 8.40 4.37
C GLN A 161 25.54 8.07 3.38
N LEU A 162 25.21 7.54 2.20
CA LEU A 162 26.19 7.27 1.14
C LEU A 162 26.82 8.55 0.61
N LEU A 163 26.01 9.60 0.37
CA LEU A 163 26.47 10.85 -0.25
C LEU A 163 27.18 11.79 0.74
N SER A 164 26.78 11.80 2.02
CA SER A 164 27.32 12.71 3.03
C SER A 164 27.75 11.97 4.29
N GLN A 165 28.91 11.30 4.23
CA GLN A 165 29.35 10.41 5.32
C GLN A 165 29.73 11.15 6.61
N HIS A 166 30.32 12.35 6.49
CA HIS A 166 30.94 13.06 7.61
C HIS A 166 30.06 14.14 8.26
N TYR A 167 29.03 14.64 7.57
CA TYR A 167 28.25 15.78 8.03
C TYR A 167 26.79 15.41 8.31
N THR A 168 26.44 15.26 9.60
CA THR A 168 25.07 14.92 10.05
C THR A 168 24.01 15.90 9.56
N VAL A 169 24.31 17.20 9.57
CA VAL A 169 23.37 18.23 9.10
C VAL A 169 23.09 18.07 7.60
N SER A 170 24.14 17.86 6.78
CA SER A 170 24.00 17.65 5.34
C SER A 170 23.17 16.41 5.03
N ARG A 171 23.35 15.30 5.76
CA ARG A 171 22.50 14.11 5.64
C ARG A 171 21.03 14.38 5.91
N GLY A 172 20.74 15.07 7.02
CA GLY A 172 19.37 15.43 7.39
C GLY A 172 18.70 16.32 6.35
N LEU A 173 19.43 17.30 5.82
CA LEU A 173 18.97 18.17 4.74
C LEU A 173 18.68 17.38 3.45
N LEU A 174 19.58 16.48 3.05
CA LEU A 174 19.39 15.63 1.87
C LEU A 174 18.16 14.74 2.01
N HIS A 175 18.03 14.01 3.12
CA HIS A 175 16.87 13.15 3.39
C HIS A 175 15.56 13.95 3.35
N THR A 176 15.54 15.10 4.02
CA THR A 176 14.36 15.97 4.06
C THR A 176 14.03 16.50 2.67
N SER A 177 15.02 16.91 1.89
CA SER A 177 14.83 17.42 0.52
C SER A 177 14.25 16.36 -0.41
N LEU A 178 14.73 15.11 -0.33
CA LEU A 178 14.20 13.99 -1.11
C LEU A 178 12.76 13.65 -0.71
N SER A 179 12.47 13.67 0.59
CA SER A 179 11.13 13.44 1.13
C SER A 179 10.14 14.52 0.65
N MET A 180 10.55 15.79 0.71
CA MET A 180 9.76 16.92 0.19
C MET A 180 9.56 16.84 -1.32
N LEU A 181 10.57 16.44 -2.08
CA LEU A 181 10.48 16.28 -3.53
C LEU A 181 9.43 15.23 -3.90
N ILE A 182 9.46 14.03 -3.30
CA ILE A 182 8.42 13.01 -3.55
C ILE A 182 7.05 13.51 -3.12
N GLY A 183 6.94 14.16 -1.95
CA GLY A 183 5.67 14.75 -1.51
C GLY A 183 5.09 15.74 -2.52
N ALA A 184 5.93 16.65 -3.03
CA ALA A 184 5.54 17.62 -4.05
C ALA A 184 5.10 16.95 -5.36
N LEU A 185 5.80 15.90 -5.80
CA LEU A 185 5.43 15.13 -7.00
C LEU A 185 4.08 14.41 -6.82
N VAL A 186 3.78 13.88 -5.63
CA VAL A 186 2.47 13.28 -5.32
C VAL A 186 1.36 14.32 -5.38
N VAL A 187 1.57 15.48 -4.76
CA VAL A 187 0.60 16.59 -4.78
C VAL A 187 0.38 17.08 -6.21
N GLN A 188 1.45 17.29 -6.99
CA GLN A 188 1.35 17.67 -8.40
C GLN A 188 0.60 16.61 -9.23
N ASN A 189 0.90 15.33 -9.03
CA ASN A 189 0.21 14.25 -9.75
C ASN A 189 -1.28 14.20 -9.41
N PHE A 190 -1.64 14.47 -8.16
CA PHE A 190 -3.04 14.62 -7.76
C PHE A 190 -3.70 15.80 -8.48
N TYR A 191 -3.10 16.98 -8.49
CA TYR A 191 -3.65 18.15 -9.18
C TYR A 191 -3.86 17.91 -10.69
N LEU A 192 -2.95 17.18 -11.34
CA LEU A 192 -3.10 16.80 -12.75
C LEU A 192 -4.31 15.88 -13.01
N HIS A 193 -4.75 15.12 -12.00
CA HIS A 193 -5.84 14.14 -12.12
C HIS A 193 -7.07 14.49 -11.27
N GLN A 194 -7.11 15.71 -10.70
CA GLN A 194 -8.14 16.11 -9.74
C GLN A 194 -9.54 16.13 -10.34
N GLU A 195 -9.65 16.32 -11.66
CA GLU A 195 -10.90 16.29 -12.41
C GLU A 195 -11.63 14.94 -12.29
N ASN A 196 -10.90 13.84 -12.08
CA ASN A 196 -11.51 12.53 -11.85
C ASN A 196 -12.31 12.52 -10.53
N CYS A 197 -11.86 13.28 -9.53
CA CYS A 197 -12.48 13.34 -8.21
C CYS A 197 -13.53 14.46 -8.10
N TYR A 198 -13.20 15.65 -8.61
CA TYR A 198 -14.05 16.84 -8.47
C TYR A 198 -15.01 17.04 -9.64
N GLY A 199 -14.88 16.27 -10.71
CA GLY A 199 -15.60 16.48 -11.96
C GLY A 199 -14.91 17.55 -12.83
N ARG A 200 -15.27 17.57 -14.11
CA ARG A 200 -14.92 18.67 -15.02
C ARG A 200 -16.05 19.67 -15.01
N TYR A 201 -15.80 20.89 -14.56
CA TYR A 201 -16.68 22.00 -14.90
C TYR A 201 -16.45 22.32 -16.38
N THR A 202 -17.25 21.74 -17.27
CA THR A 202 -17.35 22.19 -18.67
C THR A 202 -18.27 23.39 -18.78
#